data_AF-A0A5M8PS41-F1
#
_entry.id   AF-A0A5M8PS41-F1
#
_cell.length_a   1.000
_cell.length_b   1.000
_cell.length_c   1.000
_cell.angle_alpha   90.00
_cell.angle_beta   90.00
_cell.angle_gamma   90.00
#
_symmetry.space_group_name_H-M   'P 1'
#
loop_
_entity.id
_entity.type
_entity.pdbx_description
1 polymer ?
#
loop_
_entity_poly.entity_id
_entity_poly.type
_entity_poly.pdbx_seq_one_letter_code
_entity_poly.pdbx_strand_id
1 'polypeptide(L)'
;MRCFGLRIAWALTLFIAFSKAIPFLADVTPALVPRAPVCANAPKTVAGTYFHARSLNPHGLSLSPHGLHSRFKPLDPQKVVWCAIRSTTFLIISASQTIPGDDVYRMMVDAALDQLTMLNRIGDGLVTGGVYDRIGANGLVLHIWNANNHQLTRAVLAAALDALADFIDTYWGGALQFYIWDGANEVAQGLLGLSV
;
A
#
# COMPACT_ATOMS: atom_id res chain seq x y z
N MET A 1 26.85 -17.11 80.15
CA MET A 1 26.43 -18.12 79.16
C MET A 1 24.95 -17.90 78.86
N ARG A 2 24.60 -17.35 77.69
CA ARG A 2 23.22 -16.97 77.33
C ARG A 2 22.81 -17.65 76.02
N CYS A 3 21.73 -18.43 76.09
CA CYS A 3 21.04 -19.06 74.97
C CYS A 3 20.26 -18.01 74.16
N PHE A 4 20.67 -17.76 72.91
CA PHE A 4 19.99 -16.85 71.98
C PHE A 4 19.96 -17.45 70.56
N GLY A 5 19.56 -18.72 70.43
CA GLY A 5 19.72 -19.47 69.16
C GLY A 5 18.47 -20.17 68.61
N LEU A 6 17.27 -19.95 69.15
CA LEU A 6 16.13 -20.85 68.86
C LEU A 6 14.80 -20.17 68.48
N ARG A 7 14.82 -18.97 67.86
CA ARG A 7 13.58 -18.31 67.39
C ARG A 7 13.52 -17.98 65.89
N ILE A 8 14.60 -18.19 65.14
CA ILE A 8 14.65 -17.82 63.71
C ILE A 8 14.19 -18.97 62.79
N ALA A 9 14.22 -20.22 63.24
CA ALA A 9 13.92 -21.38 62.39
C ALA A 9 12.42 -21.59 62.05
N TRP A 10 11.49 -20.95 62.78
CA TRP A 10 10.04 -21.13 62.56
C TRP A 10 9.42 -20.11 61.61
N ALA A 11 10.13 -19.03 61.25
CA ALA A 11 9.60 -18.01 60.34
C ALA A 11 9.79 -18.34 58.85
N LEU A 12 10.66 -19.30 58.50
CA LEU A 12 10.96 -19.63 57.09
C LEU A 12 10.05 -20.70 56.48
N THR A 13 9.28 -21.44 57.27
CA THR A 13 8.38 -22.50 56.74
C THR A 13 7.00 -22.00 56.31
N LEU A 14 6.64 -20.75 56.61
CA LEU A 14 5.33 -20.16 56.24
C LEU A 14 5.30 -19.51 54.85
N PHE A 15 6.43 -19.37 54.15
CA PHE A 15 6.48 -18.74 52.82
C PHE A 15 6.54 -19.72 51.63
N ILE A 16 6.59 -21.04 51.86
CA ILE A 16 6.68 -22.03 50.76
C ILE A 16 5.29 -22.47 50.24
N ALA A 17 4.19 -22.14 50.95
CA ALA A 17 2.85 -22.62 50.61
C ALA A 17 2.11 -21.83 49.50
N PHE A 18 2.67 -20.74 48.95
CA PHE A 18 2.00 -19.90 47.95
C PHE A 18 2.54 -20.03 46.50
N SER A 19 3.33 -21.08 46.18
CA SER A 19 3.93 -21.23 44.84
C SER A 19 3.28 -22.28 43.93
N LYS A 20 2.02 -22.67 44.14
CA LYS A 20 1.36 -23.74 43.34
C LYS A 20 -0.01 -23.37 42.78
N ALA A 21 -0.22 -22.11 42.41
CA ALA A 21 -1.34 -21.73 41.57
C ALA A 21 -0.91 -20.63 40.59
N ILE A 22 -0.05 -20.99 39.63
CA ILE A 22 -0.01 -20.23 38.37
C ILE A 22 -1.24 -20.73 37.60
N PRO A 23 -2.31 -19.95 37.44
CA PRO A 23 -3.34 -20.30 36.50
C PRO A 23 -2.66 -20.38 35.14
N PHE A 24 -2.53 -21.60 34.61
CA PHE A 24 -2.22 -21.78 33.22
C PHE A 24 -3.41 -21.17 32.48
N LEU A 25 -3.26 -19.93 31.99
CA LEU A 25 -4.21 -19.27 31.13
C LEU A 25 -4.28 -20.08 29.83
N ALA A 26 -5.00 -21.19 29.88
CA ALA A 26 -5.40 -22.00 28.74
C ALA A 26 -6.55 -21.27 28.04
N ASP A 27 -6.30 -20.06 27.53
CA ASP A 27 -7.14 -19.46 26.50
C ASP A 27 -6.46 -18.32 25.74
N VAL A 28 -5.15 -18.44 25.49
CA VAL A 28 -4.53 -17.65 24.43
C VAL A 28 -4.90 -18.34 23.12
N THR A 29 -6.10 -18.07 22.62
CA THR A 29 -6.36 -18.28 21.19
C THR A 29 -5.24 -17.54 20.45
N PRO A 30 -4.45 -18.22 19.59
CA PRO A 30 -3.40 -17.55 18.86
C PRO A 30 -4.05 -16.43 18.08
N ALA A 31 -3.70 -15.18 18.41
CA ALA A 31 -4.20 -14.02 17.70
C ALA A 31 -3.89 -14.25 16.22
N LEU A 32 -4.93 -14.42 15.41
CA LEU A 32 -4.80 -14.56 13.97
C LEU A 32 -4.20 -13.25 13.46
N VAL A 33 -2.89 -13.24 13.25
CA VAL A 33 -2.22 -12.10 12.62
C VAL A 33 -2.91 -11.88 11.27
N PRO A 34 -3.43 -10.68 10.99
CA PRO A 34 -4.04 -10.38 9.71
C PRO A 34 -3.09 -10.78 8.58
N ARG A 35 -3.60 -11.53 7.60
CA ARG A 35 -2.78 -11.89 6.44
C ARG A 35 -2.38 -10.60 5.73
N ALA A 36 -1.11 -10.51 5.34
CA ALA A 36 -0.64 -9.41 4.53
C ALA A 36 -1.50 -9.30 3.25
N PRO A 37 -1.83 -8.08 2.81
CA PRO A 37 -2.65 -7.89 1.62
C PRO A 37 -1.96 -8.48 0.38
N VAL A 38 -2.74 -8.97 -0.57
CA VAL A 38 -2.28 -9.55 -1.83
C VAL A 38 -2.69 -8.64 -2.97
N CYS A 39 -1.82 -8.50 -3.97
CA CYS A 39 -2.05 -7.64 -5.12
C CYS A 39 -3.16 -8.20 -6.02
N ALA A 40 -4.13 -7.36 -6.43
CA ALA A 40 -5.19 -7.77 -7.35
C ALA A 40 -4.66 -8.07 -8.77
N ASN A 41 -3.63 -7.34 -9.24
CA ASN A 41 -2.94 -7.61 -10.51
C ASN A 41 -1.95 -8.78 -10.45
N ALA A 42 -1.62 -9.27 -9.25
CA ALA A 42 -0.74 -10.41 -9.04
C ALA A 42 -1.19 -11.21 -7.82
N PRO A 43 -2.21 -12.09 -7.95
CA PRO A 43 -2.85 -12.78 -6.83
C PRO A 43 -1.95 -13.73 -6.01
N LYS A 44 -0.69 -13.92 -6.42
CA LYS A 44 0.32 -14.71 -5.72
C LYS A 44 1.40 -13.84 -5.07
N THR A 45 1.32 -12.52 -5.22
CA THR A 45 2.29 -11.56 -4.72
C THR A 45 1.70 -10.86 -3.51
N VAL A 46 2.41 -10.95 -2.39
CA VAL A 46 2.10 -10.18 -1.19
C VAL A 46 2.51 -8.73 -1.43
N ALA A 47 1.62 -7.77 -1.16
CA ALA A 47 1.91 -6.36 -1.34
C ALA A 47 3.10 -5.93 -0.45
N GLY A 48 3.94 -5.04 -0.97
CA GLY A 48 5.18 -4.63 -0.31
C GLY A 48 6.36 -5.61 -0.52
N THR A 49 6.13 -6.78 -1.12
CA THR A 49 7.22 -7.65 -1.58
C THR A 49 7.61 -7.33 -3.02
N TYR A 50 8.84 -7.63 -3.42
CA TYR A 50 9.33 -7.31 -4.76
C TYR A 50 8.50 -8.05 -5.84
N PHE A 51 7.79 -7.29 -6.66
CA PHE A 51 6.95 -7.85 -7.70
C PHE A 51 7.76 -8.14 -8.97
N HIS A 52 8.12 -9.41 -9.17
CA HIS A 52 8.77 -9.84 -10.41
C HIS A 52 7.79 -9.76 -11.60
N ALA A 53 8.24 -9.22 -12.73
CA ALA A 53 7.46 -9.19 -13.98
C ALA A 53 7.01 -10.59 -14.45
N ARG A 54 7.74 -11.65 -14.10
CA ARG A 54 7.35 -13.06 -14.40
C ARG A 54 6.14 -13.55 -13.59
N SER A 55 5.80 -12.85 -12.52
CA SER A 55 4.62 -13.14 -11.69
C SER A 55 3.35 -12.50 -12.24
N LEU A 56 3.44 -11.70 -13.31
CA LEU A 56 2.27 -11.22 -14.05
C LEU A 56 1.50 -12.44 -14.54
N ASN A 57 0.19 -12.46 -14.27
CA ASN A 57 -0.66 -13.53 -14.76
C ASN A 57 -0.69 -13.44 -16.29
N PRO A 58 -0.23 -14.47 -17.05
CA PRO A 58 -0.17 -14.40 -18.51
C PRO A 58 -1.54 -14.21 -19.16
N HIS A 59 -2.63 -14.47 -18.43
CA HIS A 59 -4.00 -14.19 -18.87
C HIS A 59 -4.47 -12.74 -18.63
N GLY A 60 -3.73 -11.93 -17.87
CA GLY A 60 -4.03 -10.53 -17.59
C GLY A 60 -3.47 -9.56 -18.64
N LEU A 61 -2.35 -9.92 -19.27
CA LEU A 61 -1.74 -9.18 -20.40
C LEU A 61 -2.33 -9.61 -21.75
N SER A 62 -3.63 -9.91 -21.82
CA SER A 62 -4.29 -9.96 -23.12
C SER A 62 -4.36 -8.54 -23.65
N LEU A 63 -3.29 -8.12 -24.31
CA LEU A 63 -3.23 -7.06 -25.32
C LEU A 63 -4.17 -7.45 -26.47
N SER A 64 -5.47 -7.58 -26.19
CA SER A 64 -6.46 -7.58 -27.26
C SER A 64 -6.51 -6.15 -27.78
N PRO A 65 -6.26 -5.92 -29.07
CA PRO A 65 -6.19 -4.59 -29.64
C PRO A 65 -7.54 -3.91 -29.44
N HIS A 66 -7.55 -2.81 -28.69
CA HIS A 66 -8.58 -1.76 -28.67
C HIS A 66 -10.01 -2.22 -29.01
N GLY A 67 -10.53 -3.18 -28.26
CA GLY A 67 -11.97 -3.41 -28.23
C GLY A 67 -12.60 -2.28 -27.43
N LEU A 68 -13.21 -1.30 -28.11
CA LEU A 68 -14.04 -0.19 -27.59
C LEU A 68 -15.28 -0.66 -26.78
N HIS A 69 -15.25 -1.87 -26.21
CA HIS A 69 -16.35 -2.45 -25.45
C HIS A 69 -16.00 -2.40 -23.97
N SER A 70 -16.36 -1.27 -23.35
CA SER A 70 -17.20 -1.25 -22.15
C SER A 70 -17.00 -2.44 -21.20
N ARG A 71 -15.81 -2.58 -20.63
CA ARG A 71 -15.58 -3.43 -19.44
C ARG A 71 -16.01 -2.65 -18.20
N PHE A 72 -17.28 -2.22 -18.16
CA PHE A 72 -17.87 -1.73 -16.91
C PHE A 72 -18.04 -2.93 -15.98
N LYS A 73 -16.99 -3.24 -15.22
CA LYS A 73 -17.20 -3.90 -13.95
C LYS A 73 -17.26 -2.77 -12.92
N PRO A 74 -18.46 -2.41 -12.42
CA PRO A 74 -18.55 -1.44 -11.34
C PRO A 74 -17.59 -1.90 -10.24
N LEU A 75 -16.62 -1.07 -9.91
CA LEU A 75 -15.85 -1.31 -8.70
C LEU A 75 -16.85 -1.24 -7.55
N ASP A 76 -17.00 -2.35 -6.84
CA ASP A 76 -17.50 -2.31 -5.46
C ASP A 76 -16.61 -1.29 -4.73
N PRO A 77 -17.14 -0.36 -3.91
CA PRO A 77 -16.36 0.64 -3.14
C PRO A 77 -15.26 0.09 -2.22
N GLN A 78 -14.90 -1.18 -2.35
CA GLN A 78 -13.80 -1.82 -1.66
C GLN A 78 -12.45 -1.26 -2.08
N LYS A 79 -11.56 -1.17 -1.10
CA LYS A 79 -10.15 -0.83 -1.30
C LYS A 79 -9.48 -1.94 -2.12
N VAL A 80 -8.93 -1.59 -3.28
CA VAL A 80 -8.16 -2.50 -4.14
C VAL A 80 -6.68 -2.30 -3.88
N VAL A 81 -5.95 -3.40 -3.68
CA VAL A 81 -4.50 -3.38 -3.56
C VAL A 81 -3.87 -3.67 -4.91
N TRP A 82 -3.03 -2.77 -5.42
CA TRP A 82 -2.43 -2.88 -6.76
C TRP A 82 -0.92 -2.71 -6.69
N CYS A 83 -0.14 -3.63 -7.26
CA CYS A 83 1.31 -3.64 -7.09
C CYS A 83 2.04 -3.14 -8.32
N ALA A 84 3.07 -2.31 -8.11
CA ALA A 84 3.92 -1.81 -9.18
C ALA A 84 4.92 -2.89 -9.62
N ILE A 85 5.04 -3.09 -10.93
CA ILE A 85 5.94 -4.08 -11.50
C ILE A 85 7.40 -3.71 -11.19
N ARG A 86 8.22 -4.71 -10.87
CA ARG A 86 9.67 -4.56 -10.57
C ARG A 86 9.96 -3.60 -9.41
N SER A 87 9.03 -3.49 -8.47
CA SER A 87 9.19 -2.67 -7.27
C SER A 87 8.60 -3.36 -6.05
N THR A 88 8.92 -2.84 -4.86
CA THR A 88 8.20 -3.04 -3.60
C THR A 88 7.04 -2.06 -3.42
N THR A 89 6.90 -1.11 -4.36
CA THR A 89 5.83 -0.12 -4.35
C THR A 89 4.48 -0.75 -4.64
N PHE A 90 3.45 -0.36 -3.89
CA PHE A 90 2.07 -0.72 -4.16
C PHE A 90 1.11 0.41 -3.78
N LEU A 91 -0.12 0.29 -4.29
CA LEU A 91 -1.20 1.22 -4.09
C LEU A 91 -2.33 0.55 -3.30
N ILE A 92 -2.98 1.32 -2.44
CA ILE A 92 -4.32 1.00 -1.93
C ILE A 92 -5.27 2.03 -2.53
N ILE A 93 -6.17 1.59 -3.41
CA ILE A 93 -6.99 2.45 -4.26
C ILE A 93 -8.46 2.33 -3.85
N SER A 94 -9.13 3.47 -3.73
CA SER A 94 -10.56 3.61 -3.54
C SER A 94 -11.15 4.43 -4.68
N ALA A 95 -12.03 3.82 -5.48
CA ALA A 95 -12.77 4.53 -6.52
C ALA A 95 -14.05 5.14 -5.94
N SER A 96 -14.42 6.35 -6.37
CA SER A 96 -15.62 7.04 -5.85
C SER A 96 -16.62 7.40 -6.95
N GLN A 97 -16.21 8.21 -7.92
CA GLN A 97 -17.08 8.75 -8.95
C GLN A 97 -16.58 8.39 -10.34
N THR A 98 -17.52 8.15 -11.25
CA THR A 98 -17.22 7.99 -12.66
C THR A 98 -16.85 9.33 -13.32
N ILE A 99 -15.68 9.42 -13.97
CA ILE A 99 -15.30 10.58 -14.80
C ILE A 99 -15.34 10.14 -16.27
N PRO A 100 -16.21 10.71 -17.11
CA PRO A 100 -16.29 10.32 -18.51
C PRO A 100 -15.06 10.79 -19.29
N GLY A 101 -14.56 9.93 -20.19
CA GLY A 101 -13.53 10.26 -21.18
C GLY A 101 -12.20 9.54 -20.99
N ASP A 102 -11.38 9.58 -22.05
CA ASP A 102 -10.05 8.96 -22.09
C ASP A 102 -8.96 9.84 -21.44
N ASP A 103 -9.33 11.06 -21.02
CA ASP A 103 -8.39 12.05 -20.49
C ASP A 103 -7.71 11.58 -19.19
N VAL A 104 -8.41 10.76 -18.40
CA VAL A 104 -7.86 10.17 -17.17
C VAL A 104 -6.68 9.26 -17.49
N TYR A 105 -6.87 8.33 -18.43
CA TYR A 105 -5.81 7.41 -18.84
C TYR A 105 -4.62 8.16 -19.45
N ARG A 106 -4.88 9.10 -20.37
CA ARG A 106 -3.83 9.92 -20.99
C ARG A 106 -3.02 10.71 -19.96
N MET A 107 -3.69 11.33 -18.99
CA MET A 107 -3.00 12.07 -17.93
C MET A 107 -2.10 11.15 -17.08
N MET A 108 -2.53 9.91 -16.80
CA MET A 108 -1.70 8.96 -16.06
C MET A 108 -0.48 8.51 -16.84
N VAL A 109 -0.66 8.15 -18.12
CA VAL A 109 0.45 7.75 -19.00
C VAL A 109 1.48 8.87 -19.09
N ASP A 110 1.02 10.10 -19.33
CA ASP A 110 1.95 11.23 -19.43
C ASP A 110 2.61 11.57 -18.08
N ALA A 111 1.93 11.35 -16.94
CA ALA A 111 2.51 11.53 -15.61
C ALA A 111 3.60 10.51 -15.33
N ALA A 112 3.37 9.23 -15.65
CA ALA A 112 4.35 8.17 -15.50
C ALA A 112 5.59 8.45 -16.39
N LEU A 113 5.38 8.85 -17.65
CA LEU A 113 6.46 9.18 -18.59
C LEU A 113 7.28 10.40 -18.16
N ASP A 114 6.64 11.43 -17.59
CA ASP A 114 7.33 12.60 -17.07
C ASP A 114 8.28 12.21 -15.92
N GLN A 115 7.81 11.42 -14.95
CA GLN A 115 8.63 11.00 -13.82
C GLN A 115 9.73 10.01 -14.23
N LEU A 116 9.45 9.11 -15.17
CA LEU A 116 10.48 8.26 -15.76
C LEU A 116 11.56 9.09 -16.49
N THR A 117 11.16 10.15 -17.19
CA THR A 117 12.10 11.07 -17.84
C THR A 117 12.97 11.78 -16.83
N MET A 118 12.39 12.25 -15.71
CA MET A 118 13.15 12.88 -14.63
C MET A 118 14.14 11.91 -13.99
N LEU A 119 13.72 10.66 -13.73
CA LEU A 119 14.61 9.61 -13.24
C LEU A 119 15.80 9.35 -14.17
N ASN A 120 15.54 9.27 -15.48
CA ASN A 120 16.61 9.02 -16.45
C ASN A 120 17.58 10.21 -16.60
N ARG A 121 17.11 11.43 -16.37
CA ARG A 121 17.92 12.65 -16.52
C ARG A 121 18.71 13.02 -15.27
N ILE A 122 18.08 12.91 -14.11
CA ILE A 122 18.59 13.46 -12.84
C ILE A 122 18.88 12.35 -11.82
N GLY A 123 18.34 11.15 -12.05
CA GLY A 123 18.40 10.04 -11.10
C GLY A 123 17.24 10.06 -10.11
N ASP A 124 17.28 9.11 -9.18
CA ASP A 124 16.36 9.10 -8.05
C ASP A 124 16.71 10.19 -7.04
N GLY A 125 15.70 10.65 -6.33
CA GLY A 125 15.80 11.72 -5.35
C GLY A 125 14.42 12.10 -4.83
N LEU A 126 14.38 13.04 -3.90
CA LEU A 126 13.11 13.49 -3.32
C LEU A 126 12.28 14.25 -4.35
N VAL A 127 10.97 14.05 -4.29
CA VAL A 127 10.01 14.94 -4.96
C VAL A 127 10.08 16.29 -4.26
N THR A 128 10.41 17.34 -5.03
CA THR A 128 10.58 18.69 -4.51
C THR A 128 9.31 19.18 -3.81
N GLY A 129 9.44 19.67 -2.58
CA GLY A 129 8.29 20.12 -1.78
C GLY A 129 7.41 18.98 -1.23
N GLY A 130 7.72 17.71 -1.52
CA GLY A 130 6.92 16.57 -1.09
C GLY A 130 5.52 16.51 -1.73
N VAL A 131 5.33 17.22 -2.84
CA VAL A 131 4.06 17.31 -3.57
C VAL A 131 4.32 17.16 -5.06
N TYR A 132 3.45 16.42 -5.74
CA TYR A 132 3.40 16.30 -7.19
C TYR A 132 1.99 16.62 -7.67
N ASP A 133 1.88 17.69 -8.46
CA ASP A 133 0.65 18.18 -9.04
C ASP A 133 0.68 18.06 -10.56
N ARG A 134 -0.44 17.62 -11.13
CA ARG A 134 -0.64 17.64 -12.57
C ARG A 134 -2.08 18.02 -12.90
N ILE A 135 -2.21 19.00 -13.79
CA ILE A 135 -3.49 19.42 -14.35
C ILE A 135 -3.62 18.80 -15.74
N GLY A 136 -4.68 18.03 -15.93
CA GLY A 136 -5.09 17.43 -17.20
C GLY A 136 -6.14 18.27 -17.93
N ALA A 137 -6.68 17.70 -19.01
CA ALA A 137 -7.79 18.30 -19.73
C ALA A 137 -9.07 18.33 -18.87
N ASN A 138 -10.01 19.20 -19.24
CA ASN A 138 -11.36 19.23 -18.66
C ASN A 138 -11.41 19.40 -17.13
N GLY A 139 -10.42 20.09 -16.56
CA GLY A 139 -10.34 20.33 -15.11
C GLY A 139 -9.91 19.10 -14.31
N LEU A 140 -9.42 18.05 -14.96
CA LEU A 140 -8.86 16.89 -14.27
C LEU A 140 -7.58 17.29 -13.52
N VAL A 141 -7.44 16.82 -12.29
CA VAL A 141 -6.30 17.08 -11.42
C VAL A 141 -5.82 15.77 -10.82
N LEU A 142 -4.51 15.58 -10.83
CA LEU A 142 -3.79 14.61 -10.02
C LEU A 142 -2.98 15.38 -8.98
N HIS A 143 -3.27 15.12 -7.71
CA HIS A 143 -2.56 15.69 -6.57
C HIS A 143 -2.00 14.55 -5.73
N ILE A 144 -0.69 14.52 -5.51
CA ILE A 144 0.01 13.51 -4.70
C ILE A 144 0.89 14.23 -3.69
N TRP A 145 0.86 13.83 -2.42
CA TRP A 145 1.66 14.47 -1.37
C TRP A 145 2.21 13.45 -0.36
N ASN A 146 3.31 13.80 0.30
CA ASN A 146 3.93 12.99 1.34
C ASN A 146 2.94 12.62 2.46
N ALA A 147 3.05 11.40 2.98
CA ALA A 147 2.24 10.92 4.10
C ALA A 147 3.11 10.63 5.32
N ASN A 148 2.58 10.85 6.53
CA ASN A 148 3.17 10.39 7.79
C ASN A 148 4.66 10.76 8.02
N ASN A 149 5.11 11.92 7.53
CA ASN A 149 6.52 12.35 7.53
C ASN A 149 7.49 11.47 6.71
N HIS A 150 6.97 10.51 5.95
CA HIS A 150 7.75 9.77 4.97
C HIS A 150 7.91 10.60 3.70
N GLN A 151 9.05 10.43 3.04
CA GLN A 151 9.41 11.20 1.87
C GLN A 151 9.14 10.40 0.61
N LEU A 152 8.41 11.00 -0.32
CA LEU A 152 8.21 10.47 -1.66
C LEU A 152 9.47 10.69 -2.51
N THR A 153 10.02 9.61 -3.04
CA THR A 153 11.10 9.67 -4.05
C THR A 153 10.54 9.60 -5.46
N ARG A 154 11.33 10.04 -6.45
CA ARG A 154 10.96 9.99 -7.87
C ARG A 154 10.79 8.55 -8.34
N ALA A 155 11.60 7.61 -7.86
CA ALA A 155 11.50 6.20 -8.23
C ALA A 155 10.18 5.61 -7.74
N VAL A 156 9.81 5.88 -6.49
CA VAL A 156 8.53 5.42 -5.92
C VAL A 156 7.35 6.09 -6.62
N LEU A 157 7.43 7.39 -6.90
CA LEU A 157 6.38 8.10 -7.63
C LEU A 157 6.19 7.53 -9.05
N ALA A 158 7.28 7.29 -9.80
CA ALA A 158 7.17 6.71 -11.14
C ALA A 158 6.56 5.30 -11.12
N ALA A 159 6.98 4.45 -10.18
CA ALA A 159 6.41 3.11 -10.00
C ALA A 159 4.92 3.16 -9.61
N ALA A 160 4.53 4.09 -8.74
CA ALA A 160 3.15 4.31 -8.35
C ALA A 160 2.28 4.80 -9.52
N LEU A 161 2.77 5.73 -10.34
CA LEU A 161 2.04 6.24 -11.50
C LEU A 161 1.86 5.17 -12.59
N ASP A 162 2.88 4.36 -12.83
CA ASP A 162 2.80 3.21 -13.74
C ASP A 162 1.76 2.19 -13.26
N ALA A 163 1.78 1.83 -11.97
CA ALA A 163 0.78 0.97 -11.35
C ALA A 163 -0.64 1.54 -11.42
N LEU A 164 -0.78 2.86 -11.24
CA LEU A 164 -2.08 3.54 -11.31
C LEU A 164 -2.62 3.57 -12.76
N ALA A 165 -1.74 3.79 -13.75
CA ALA A 165 -2.11 3.72 -15.16
C ALA A 165 -2.59 2.32 -15.55
N ASP A 166 -1.89 1.26 -15.12
CA ASP A 166 -2.28 -0.14 -15.32
C ASP A 166 -3.63 -0.48 -14.66
N PHE A 167 -3.86 0.02 -13.43
CA PHE A 167 -5.16 -0.11 -12.76
C PHE A 167 -6.29 0.55 -13.56
N ILE A 168 -6.09 1.78 -14.03
CA ILE A 168 -7.08 2.54 -14.81
C ILE A 168 -7.36 1.89 -16.16
N ASP A 169 -6.34 1.35 -16.83
CA ASP A 169 -6.53 0.58 -18.07
C ASP A 169 -7.38 -0.67 -17.85
N THR A 170 -7.20 -1.33 -16.69
CA THR A 170 -7.91 -2.56 -16.34
C THR A 170 -9.37 -2.32 -15.94
N TYR A 171 -9.63 -1.33 -15.09
CA TYR A 171 -10.93 -1.14 -14.43
C TYR A 171 -11.68 0.13 -14.78
N TRP A 172 -11.13 0.95 -15.68
CA TRP A 172 -11.65 2.26 -16.13
C TRP A 172 -11.42 3.42 -15.13
N GLY A 173 -11.32 4.64 -15.68
CA GLY A 173 -10.86 5.86 -15.00
C GLY A 173 -11.98 6.68 -14.37
N GLY A 174 -12.07 6.66 -13.05
CA GLY A 174 -12.91 7.55 -12.26
C GLY A 174 -12.09 8.51 -11.39
N ALA A 175 -12.78 9.21 -10.50
CA ALA A 175 -12.16 9.84 -9.37
C ALA A 175 -11.62 8.76 -8.41
N LEU A 176 -10.36 8.87 -8.03
CA LEU A 176 -9.66 7.94 -7.17
C LEU A 176 -9.07 8.66 -5.97
N GLN A 177 -9.16 8.03 -4.80
CA GLN A 177 -8.26 8.28 -3.69
C GLN A 177 -7.32 7.08 -3.57
N PHE A 178 -6.04 7.32 -3.34
CA PHE A 178 -5.08 6.24 -3.19
C PHE A 178 -3.98 6.55 -2.19
N TYR A 179 -3.37 5.49 -1.68
CA TYR A 179 -2.23 5.52 -0.77
C TYR A 179 -1.06 4.82 -1.47
N ILE A 180 0.12 5.44 -1.43
CA ILE A 180 1.35 4.90 -2.00
C ILE A 180 2.20 4.34 -0.87
N TRP A 181 2.50 3.06 -0.98
CA TRP A 181 3.34 2.34 -0.05
C TRP A 181 4.62 1.90 -0.74
N ASP A 182 5.76 2.01 -0.05
CA ASP A 182 7.02 1.39 -0.44
C ASP A 182 7.43 0.36 0.63
N GLY A 183 7.30 -0.92 0.27
CA GLY A 183 7.52 -2.01 1.20
C GLY A 183 6.53 -1.96 2.37
N ALA A 184 7.02 -1.66 3.57
CA ALA A 184 6.20 -1.60 4.78
C ALA A 184 5.76 -0.16 5.17
N ASN A 185 6.15 0.85 4.40
CA ASN A 185 5.94 2.25 4.77
C ASN A 185 4.97 2.94 3.80
N GLU A 186 3.95 3.61 4.33
CA GLU A 186 3.16 4.58 3.56
C GLU A 186 4.01 5.83 3.34
N VAL A 187 4.28 6.17 2.07
CA VAL A 187 5.14 7.31 1.73
C VAL A 187 4.37 8.50 1.19
N ALA A 188 3.19 8.27 0.60
CA ALA A 188 2.38 9.33 0.02
C ALA A 188 0.90 8.97 -0.07
N GLN A 189 0.08 10.00 -0.24
CA GLN A 189 -1.36 9.93 -0.54
C GLN A 189 -1.62 10.65 -1.84
N GLY A 190 -2.71 10.30 -2.51
CA GLY A 190 -3.09 10.98 -3.74
C GLY A 190 -4.58 10.99 -4.03
N LEU A 191 -4.96 11.98 -4.82
CA LEU A 191 -6.28 12.20 -5.37
C LEU A 191 -6.17 12.37 -6.87
N LEU A 192 -7.11 11.76 -7.57
CA LEU A 192 -7.36 11.95 -8.99
C LEU A 192 -8.83 12.31 -9.13
N GLY A 193 -9.14 13.43 -9.74
CA GLY A 193 -10.53 13.90 -9.82
C GLY A 193 -10.67 15.19 -10.60
N LEU A 194 -11.90 15.69 -10.70
CA LEU A 194 -12.14 17.03 -11.24
C LEU A 194 -11.84 18.08 -10.16
N SER A 195 -11.20 19.18 -10.56
CA SER A 195 -11.08 20.37 -9.72
C SER A 195 -12.48 20.91 -9.44
N VAL A 196 -12.85 20.95 -8.17
CA VAL A 196 -14.08 21.61 -7.69
C VAL A 196 -13.84 23.09 -7.47
#